data_AF-A0A9E5UTV6-F1
#
_entry.id   AF-A0A9E5UTV6-F1
#
_cell.length_a   1.000
_cell.length_b   1.000
_cell.length_c   1.000
_cell.angle_alpha   90.00
_cell.angle_beta   90.00
_cell.angle_gamma   90.00
#
_symmetry.space_group_name_H-M   'P 1'
#
loop_
_entity.id
_entity.type
_entity.pdbx_description
1 polymer ?
#
loop_
_entity_poly.entity_id
_entity_poly.type
_entity_poly.pdbx_seq_one_letter_code
_entity_poly.pdbx_strand_id
1 'polypeptide(L)'
;KLDGKEVYAHDFNRVSHEYNYCMNVHLNYALFRQQNQAFQRCWKADGNFFDNYRIASRQTFVIREAKTYALEILCRDPMGNTTRVRGTLQGVFPQMASFRTDTRPLPPALRYQLEENTLLIQARQVKNPYDSVRLTFNGICEYLSPAYQTATETVYLWDIRQGLPDMAELGTARLPFGFEMLVPSGQEVYYREGNLEIFFPREALHDTLVLATKTHDIYLQIGTPDIPLFREITVKYILPDADHRWGAYYQGQSYQEGQVVGQKLIFKTRRLGSFTLRKDQQPPQLSWQRTEKQQVVVRVQDSGSGLKDYRLSLNGKFVRIWYEHKTSQVISERREEKISTPVVWRFEARDRAENRIFIEKSLP
;
A
#
# COMPACT_ATOMS: atom_id res chain seq x y z
N LYS A 1 -24.42 -15.99 -8.58
CA LYS A 1 -25.44 -16.08 -9.64
C LYS A 1 -26.52 -15.04 -9.40
N LEU A 2 -27.10 -14.50 -10.47
CA LEU A 2 -28.29 -13.63 -10.42
C LEU A 2 -29.34 -14.20 -11.36
N ASP A 3 -30.57 -14.36 -10.87
CA ASP A 3 -31.70 -14.95 -11.61
C ASP A 3 -31.34 -16.29 -12.27
N GLY A 4 -30.61 -17.14 -11.53
CA GLY A 4 -30.13 -18.43 -11.99
C GLY A 4 -28.90 -18.39 -12.93
N LYS A 5 -28.50 -17.22 -13.43
CA LYS A 5 -27.35 -17.07 -14.35
C LYS A 5 -26.04 -16.88 -13.57
N GLU A 6 -24.99 -17.59 -13.98
CA GLU A 6 -23.63 -17.36 -13.47
C GLU A 6 -23.09 -16.06 -14.06
N VAL A 7 -22.94 -15.06 -13.19
CA VAL A 7 -22.37 -13.74 -13.53
C VAL A 7 -20.87 -13.66 -13.20
N TYR A 8 -20.45 -14.44 -12.20
CA TYR A 8 -19.11 -14.48 -11.67
C TYR A 8 -18.87 -15.82 -10.97
N ALA A 9 -17.69 -16.40 -11.18
CA ALA A 9 -17.10 -17.46 -10.36
C ALA A 9 -15.59 -17.27 -10.29
N HIS A 10 -14.99 -17.79 -9.23
CA HIS A 10 -13.56 -17.69 -8.96
C HIS A 10 -13.06 -19.01 -8.38
N ASP A 11 -11.99 -19.54 -8.98
CA ASP A 11 -11.40 -20.82 -8.60
C ASP A 11 -10.00 -20.61 -8.00
N PHE A 12 -9.79 -21.00 -6.74
CA PHE A 12 -8.51 -20.86 -6.05
C PHE A 12 -7.63 -22.12 -6.08
N ASN A 13 -7.92 -23.09 -6.94
CA ASN A 13 -7.15 -24.34 -7.00
C ASN A 13 -5.66 -24.13 -7.33
N ARG A 14 -5.32 -23.07 -8.08
CA ARG A 14 -3.94 -22.71 -8.43
C ARG A 14 -3.78 -21.21 -8.46
N VAL A 15 -2.72 -20.71 -7.83
CA VAL A 15 -2.33 -19.29 -7.88
C VAL A 15 -0.88 -19.24 -8.33
N SER A 16 -0.61 -18.52 -9.42
CA SER A 16 0.77 -18.25 -9.84
C SER A 16 1.47 -17.37 -8.81
N HIS A 17 2.68 -17.75 -8.41
CA HIS A 17 3.47 -16.97 -7.47
C HIS A 17 3.70 -15.52 -7.95
N GLU A 18 3.80 -15.31 -9.27
CA GLU A 18 3.96 -13.98 -9.85
C GLU A 18 2.75 -13.07 -9.59
N TYR A 19 1.55 -13.63 -9.60
CA TYR A 19 0.30 -12.86 -9.47
C TYR A 19 -0.25 -12.86 -8.04
N ASN A 20 0.48 -13.38 -7.04
CA ASN A 20 0.00 -13.43 -5.65
C ASN A 20 -0.50 -12.07 -5.12
N TYR A 21 0.10 -10.95 -5.57
CA TYR A 21 -0.33 -9.61 -5.17
C TYR A 21 -1.68 -9.16 -5.75
N CYS A 22 -2.15 -9.77 -6.84
CA CYS A 22 -3.50 -9.57 -7.36
C CYS A 22 -4.59 -9.93 -6.34
N MET A 23 -4.25 -10.72 -5.30
CA MET A 23 -5.14 -11.00 -4.19
C MET A 23 -5.52 -9.73 -3.42
N ASN A 24 -4.60 -8.78 -3.29
CA ASN A 24 -4.86 -7.53 -2.58
C ASN A 24 -5.98 -6.74 -3.27
N VAL A 25 -6.04 -6.73 -4.61
CA VAL A 25 -7.11 -6.08 -5.37
C VAL A 25 -8.36 -6.94 -5.49
N HIS A 26 -8.25 -8.24 -5.25
CA HIS A 26 -9.44 -9.07 -5.11
C HIS A 26 -10.19 -8.81 -3.79
N LEU A 27 -9.46 -8.51 -2.72
CA LEU A 27 -9.99 -8.19 -1.39
C LEU A 27 -10.36 -6.72 -1.27
N ASN A 28 -11.33 -6.38 -0.41
CA ASN A 28 -11.45 -5.00 0.07
C ASN A 28 -10.18 -4.63 0.87
N TYR A 29 -9.19 -4.09 0.16
CA TYR A 29 -7.85 -3.85 0.69
C TYR A 29 -7.84 -2.77 1.77
N ALA A 30 -8.63 -1.71 1.59
CA ALA A 30 -8.80 -0.65 2.59
C ALA A 30 -9.28 -1.22 3.94
N LEU A 31 -10.36 -2.02 3.91
CA LEU A 31 -10.88 -2.67 5.11
C LEU A 31 -9.87 -3.64 5.72
N PHE A 32 -9.18 -4.42 4.89
CA PHE A 32 -8.14 -5.35 5.34
C PHE A 32 -7.00 -4.61 6.06
N ARG A 33 -6.56 -3.46 5.52
CA ARG A 33 -5.49 -2.65 6.11
C ARG A 33 -5.91 -2.00 7.43
N GLN A 34 -7.18 -1.60 7.56
CA GLN A 34 -7.68 -0.88 8.74
C GLN A 34 -8.14 -1.82 9.87
N GLN A 35 -8.79 -2.93 9.53
CA GLN A 35 -9.51 -3.78 10.49
C GLN A 35 -9.03 -5.23 10.50
N ASN A 36 -8.08 -5.60 9.65
CA ASN A 36 -7.67 -7.00 9.42
C ASN A 36 -8.86 -7.92 9.06
N GLN A 37 -9.91 -7.35 8.50
CA GLN A 37 -11.09 -8.03 7.97
C GLN A 37 -11.13 -7.85 6.46
N ALA A 38 -11.42 -8.91 5.71
CA ALA A 38 -11.45 -8.84 4.27
C ALA A 38 -12.70 -9.53 3.72
N PHE A 39 -13.37 -8.84 2.82
CA PHE A 39 -14.36 -9.44 1.93
C PHE A 39 -13.75 -9.59 0.54
N GLN A 40 -14.07 -10.70 -0.11
CA GLN A 40 -13.70 -10.93 -1.50
C GLN A 40 -14.74 -10.29 -2.41
N ARG A 41 -14.28 -9.62 -3.47
CA ARG A 41 -15.18 -9.12 -4.51
C ARG A 41 -15.90 -10.29 -5.17
N CYS A 42 -17.16 -10.06 -5.55
CA CYS A 42 -17.92 -11.00 -6.38
C CYS A 42 -17.90 -10.57 -7.86
N TRP A 43 -16.84 -9.88 -8.26
CA TRP A 43 -16.54 -9.46 -9.62
C TRP A 43 -15.01 -9.38 -9.79
N LYS A 44 -14.56 -9.36 -11.04
CA LYS A 44 -13.16 -9.10 -11.37
C LYS A 44 -12.94 -7.58 -11.32
N ALA A 45 -12.04 -7.13 -10.45
CA ALA A 45 -11.64 -5.73 -10.41
C ALA A 45 -10.82 -5.37 -11.65
N ASP A 46 -10.90 -4.09 -12.05
CA ASP A 46 -10.17 -3.57 -13.20
C ASP A 46 -8.65 -3.72 -13.01
N GLY A 47 -7.99 -4.06 -14.13
CA GLY A 47 -6.56 -4.44 -14.21
C GLY A 47 -6.08 -5.48 -13.19
N ASN A 48 -6.99 -6.32 -12.68
CA ASN A 48 -6.61 -7.52 -11.98
C ASN A 48 -6.13 -8.60 -12.98
N PHE A 49 -4.85 -8.98 -12.89
CA PHE A 49 -4.21 -9.93 -13.80
C PHE A 49 -4.54 -11.40 -13.54
N PHE A 50 -5.25 -11.72 -12.45
CA PHE A 50 -5.70 -13.08 -12.21
C PHE A 50 -6.58 -13.62 -13.36
N ASP A 51 -6.28 -14.85 -13.76
CA ASP A 51 -6.88 -15.59 -14.87
C ASP A 51 -7.85 -16.68 -14.42
N ASN A 52 -7.95 -16.90 -13.11
CA ASN A 52 -8.80 -17.90 -12.46
C ASN A 52 -10.25 -17.44 -12.22
N TYR A 53 -10.66 -16.35 -12.87
CA TYR A 53 -12.03 -15.87 -12.89
C TYR A 53 -12.79 -16.45 -14.08
N ARG A 54 -14.03 -16.90 -13.84
CA ARG A 54 -15.03 -17.10 -14.89
C ARG A 54 -16.06 -15.98 -14.79
N ILE A 55 -16.04 -15.08 -15.76
CA ILE A 55 -16.90 -13.90 -15.79
C ILE A 55 -17.70 -13.87 -17.08
N ALA A 56 -19.00 -13.54 -16.98
CA ALA A 56 -19.87 -13.41 -18.14
C ALA A 56 -19.63 -12.10 -18.91
N SER A 57 -19.10 -11.07 -18.23
CA SER A 57 -18.75 -9.76 -18.78
C SER A 57 -17.57 -9.19 -18.02
N ARG A 58 -16.77 -8.33 -18.66
CA ARG A 58 -15.73 -7.54 -17.99
C ARG A 58 -16.32 -6.45 -17.08
N GLN A 59 -17.59 -6.09 -17.29
CA GLN A 59 -18.28 -5.11 -16.45
C GLN A 59 -18.85 -5.78 -15.20
N THR A 60 -18.95 -5.02 -14.12
CA THR A 60 -19.81 -5.35 -12.98
C THR A 60 -21.25 -5.55 -13.44
N PHE A 61 -22.02 -6.38 -12.73
CA PHE A 61 -23.45 -6.54 -13.03
C PHE A 61 -24.22 -5.29 -12.56
N VAL A 62 -25.11 -4.77 -13.40
CA VAL A 62 -25.86 -3.54 -13.12
C VAL A 62 -27.17 -3.87 -12.41
N ILE A 63 -27.36 -3.30 -11.21
CA ILE A 63 -28.61 -3.39 -10.46
C ILE A 63 -29.51 -2.22 -10.85
N ARG A 64 -30.50 -2.50 -11.68
CA ARG A 64 -31.50 -1.50 -12.07
C ARG A 64 -32.48 -1.21 -10.94
N GLU A 65 -32.85 0.05 -10.81
CA GLU A 65 -33.84 0.54 -9.85
C GLU A 65 -35.19 -0.19 -10.00
N ALA A 66 -35.87 -0.37 -8.87
CA ALA A 66 -37.14 -1.09 -8.73
C ALA A 66 -37.16 -2.55 -9.20
N LYS A 67 -36.01 -3.10 -9.65
CA LYS A 67 -35.91 -4.52 -9.98
C LYS A 67 -35.40 -5.32 -8.80
N THR A 68 -35.99 -6.50 -8.62
CA THR A 68 -35.54 -7.50 -7.66
C THR A 68 -34.90 -8.65 -8.41
N TYR A 69 -33.73 -9.08 -7.94
CA TYR A 69 -32.94 -10.17 -8.50
C TYR A 69 -32.82 -11.29 -7.47
N ALA A 70 -32.96 -12.54 -7.90
CA ALA A 70 -32.67 -13.70 -7.07
C ALA A 70 -31.15 -13.90 -6.98
N LEU A 71 -30.59 -13.74 -5.79
CA LEU A 71 -29.16 -13.92 -5.51
C LEU A 71 -28.91 -15.34 -5.03
N GLU A 72 -27.92 -16.01 -5.64
CA GLU A 72 -27.37 -17.26 -5.12
C GLU A 72 -25.84 -17.19 -5.10
N ILE A 73 -25.25 -17.43 -3.93
CA ILE A 73 -23.81 -17.60 -3.71
C ILE A 73 -23.55 -19.06 -3.40
N LEU A 74 -22.64 -19.68 -4.15
CA LEU A 74 -22.22 -21.06 -3.98
C LEU A 74 -20.73 -21.07 -3.62
N CYS A 75 -20.39 -21.61 -2.46
CA CYS A 75 -19.02 -21.87 -2.06
C CYS A 75 -18.75 -23.37 -2.10
N ARG A 76 -17.58 -23.78 -2.60
CA ARG A 76 -17.13 -25.17 -2.64
C ARG A 76 -15.71 -25.25 -2.07
N ASP A 77 -15.47 -26.20 -1.16
CA ASP A 77 -14.13 -26.47 -0.65
C ASP A 77 -13.34 -27.44 -1.55
N PRO A 78 -12.03 -27.63 -1.33
CA PRO A 78 -11.23 -28.56 -2.14
C PRO A 78 -11.67 -30.02 -2.08
N MET A 79 -12.39 -30.42 -1.01
CA MET A 79 -12.92 -31.77 -0.84
C MET A 79 -14.30 -31.96 -1.50
N GLY A 80 -14.84 -30.90 -2.11
CA GLY A 80 -16.11 -30.91 -2.81
C GLY A 80 -17.33 -30.56 -1.95
N ASN A 81 -17.16 -30.25 -0.67
CA ASN A 81 -18.27 -29.81 0.18
C ASN A 81 -18.79 -28.47 -0.29
N THR A 82 -20.11 -28.29 -0.33
CA THR A 82 -20.73 -27.06 -0.85
C THR A 82 -21.67 -26.40 0.15
N THR A 83 -21.58 -25.08 0.24
CA THR A 83 -22.53 -24.23 0.96
C THR A 83 -23.23 -23.29 -0.02
N ARG A 84 -24.55 -23.14 0.12
CA ARG A 84 -25.36 -22.24 -0.70
C ARG A 84 -26.02 -21.18 0.17
N VAL A 85 -25.86 -19.92 -0.19
CA VAL A 85 -26.58 -18.78 0.38
C VAL A 85 -27.51 -18.23 -0.69
N ARG A 86 -28.78 -18.04 -0.34
CA ARG A 86 -29.79 -17.46 -1.22
C ARG A 86 -30.37 -16.20 -0.59
N GLY A 87 -30.70 -15.24 -1.43
CA GLY A 87 -31.34 -14.00 -1.00
C GLY A 87 -31.94 -13.27 -2.19
N THR A 88 -32.40 -12.05 -1.92
CA THR A 88 -32.91 -11.14 -2.96
C THR A 88 -32.12 -9.85 -2.91
N LEU A 89 -31.71 -9.37 -4.07
CA LEU A 89 -31.07 -8.06 -4.23
C LEU A 89 -32.08 -7.13 -4.91
N GLN A 90 -32.41 -6.02 -4.28
CA GLN A 90 -33.38 -5.07 -4.81
C GLN A 90 -32.68 -3.76 -5.16
N GLY A 91 -32.86 -3.30 -6.40
CA GLY A 91 -32.46 -1.95 -6.80
C GLY A 91 -33.40 -0.94 -6.17
N VAL A 92 -32.84 -0.01 -5.39
CA VAL A 92 -33.58 1.07 -4.76
C VAL A 92 -33.30 2.37 -5.52
N PHE A 93 -34.33 3.20 -5.67
CA PHE A 93 -34.10 4.59 -6.06
C PHE A 93 -33.32 5.29 -4.95
N PRO A 94 -32.30 6.12 -5.27
CA PRO A 94 -31.64 6.95 -4.28
C PRO A 94 -32.69 7.87 -3.64
N GLN A 95 -33.03 7.59 -2.37
CA GLN A 95 -34.04 8.36 -1.66
C GLN A 95 -33.44 9.67 -1.14
N MET A 96 -34.13 10.78 -1.37
CA MET A 96 -33.89 12.00 -0.58
C MET A 96 -34.56 11.80 0.78
N ALA A 97 -33.81 11.34 1.77
CA ALA A 97 -34.33 11.22 3.13
C ALA A 97 -34.73 12.61 3.66
N SER A 98 -35.77 12.68 4.49
CA SER A 98 -36.16 13.94 5.14
C SER A 98 -35.01 14.44 6.03
N PHE A 99 -34.37 15.54 5.61
CA PHE A 99 -33.26 16.16 6.32
C PHE A 99 -33.74 16.76 7.66
N ARG A 100 -33.05 16.44 8.76
CA ARG A 100 -33.22 17.17 10.01
C ARG A 100 -32.28 18.36 10.00
N THR A 101 -32.80 19.55 9.77
CA THR A 101 -32.04 20.80 9.96
C THR A 101 -31.59 20.88 11.41
N ASP A 102 -30.27 20.90 11.63
CA ASP A 102 -29.70 21.13 12.95
C ASP A 102 -30.09 22.57 13.37
N THR A 103 -30.76 22.71 14.50
CA THR A 103 -31.26 24.01 14.98
C THR A 103 -30.13 24.88 15.54
N ARG A 104 -28.93 24.32 15.71
CA ARG A 104 -27.72 25.05 16.10
C ARG A 104 -26.94 25.51 14.86
N PRO A 105 -26.56 26.79 14.75
CA PRO A 105 -25.85 27.31 13.60
C PRO A 105 -24.37 26.92 13.66
N LEU A 106 -24.06 25.68 13.28
CA LEU A 106 -22.69 25.27 13.01
C LEU A 106 -22.37 25.55 11.52
N PRO A 107 -21.15 26.00 11.20
CA PRO A 107 -20.74 26.15 9.81
C PRO A 107 -20.76 24.78 9.12
N PRO A 108 -21.10 24.69 7.83
CA PRO A 108 -21.05 23.42 7.12
C PRO A 108 -19.67 22.78 7.24
N ALA A 109 -19.64 21.46 7.39
CA ALA A 109 -18.42 20.69 7.40
C ALA A 109 -18.40 19.78 6.17
N LEU A 110 -17.36 19.92 5.36
CA LEU A 110 -17.14 19.10 4.17
C LEU A 110 -16.07 18.05 4.43
N ARG A 111 -16.29 16.85 3.92
CA ARG A 111 -15.28 15.81 3.77
C ARG A 111 -15.47 15.11 2.45
N TYR A 112 -14.48 14.33 2.04
CA TYR A 112 -14.60 13.51 0.84
C TYR A 112 -14.17 12.08 1.06
N GLN A 113 -14.66 11.22 0.18
CA GLN A 113 -14.18 9.87 -0.02
C GLN A 113 -14.06 9.64 -1.53
N LEU A 114 -13.01 8.97 -1.95
CA LEU A 114 -12.88 8.52 -3.33
C LEU A 114 -13.24 7.03 -3.38
N GLU A 115 -14.26 6.69 -4.15
CA GLU A 115 -14.65 5.32 -4.43
C GLU A 115 -14.52 5.07 -5.94
N GLU A 116 -13.47 4.33 -6.30
CA GLU A 116 -13.10 4.09 -7.71
C GLU A 116 -12.98 5.43 -8.47
N ASN A 117 -13.86 5.67 -9.46
CA ASN A 117 -13.90 6.91 -10.25
C ASN A 117 -14.90 7.95 -9.72
N THR A 118 -15.46 7.75 -8.54
CA THR A 118 -16.46 8.65 -7.96
C THR A 118 -15.91 9.35 -6.74
N LEU A 119 -15.85 10.67 -6.80
CA LEU A 119 -15.58 11.54 -5.67
C LEU A 119 -16.90 11.81 -4.94
N LEU A 120 -17.03 11.25 -3.74
CA LEU A 120 -18.14 11.50 -2.82
C LEU A 120 -17.77 12.68 -1.95
N ILE A 121 -18.52 13.78 -2.05
CA ILE A 121 -18.37 14.94 -1.17
C ILE A 121 -19.54 14.90 -0.20
N GLN A 122 -19.23 14.83 1.09
CA GLN A 122 -20.21 14.70 2.16
C GLN A 122 -20.24 16.00 2.96
N ALA A 123 -21.41 16.63 3.01
CA ALA A 123 -21.65 17.86 3.75
C ALA A 123 -22.52 17.59 4.97
N ARG A 124 -22.06 18.02 6.15
CA ARG A 124 -22.84 18.06 7.40
C ARG A 124 -23.21 19.49 7.73
N GLN A 125 -24.24 19.66 8.57
CA GLN A 125 -24.64 20.97 9.12
C GLN A 125 -25.01 21.98 8.02
N VAL A 126 -25.60 21.48 6.93
CA VAL A 126 -26.07 22.31 5.83
C VAL A 126 -27.35 23.01 6.26
N LYS A 127 -27.46 24.32 6.03
CA LYS A 127 -28.67 25.10 6.36
C LYS A 127 -29.83 24.76 5.43
N ASN A 128 -29.54 24.69 4.13
CA ASN A 128 -30.50 24.28 3.11
C ASN A 128 -29.95 23.04 2.40
N PRO A 129 -30.62 21.87 2.53
CA PRO A 129 -30.08 20.61 2.02
C PRO A 129 -30.05 20.53 0.48
N TYR A 130 -30.60 21.53 -0.22
CA TYR A 130 -30.53 21.70 -1.68
C TYR A 130 -29.42 22.65 -2.13
N ASP A 131 -28.62 23.20 -1.20
CA ASP A 131 -27.48 24.04 -1.55
C ASP A 131 -26.52 23.26 -2.46
N SER A 132 -25.95 23.94 -3.44
CA SER A 132 -24.99 23.33 -4.37
C SER A 132 -23.57 23.47 -3.86
N VAL A 133 -22.75 22.44 -4.06
CA VAL A 133 -21.30 22.52 -3.84
C VAL A 133 -20.65 23.15 -5.07
N ARG A 134 -19.84 24.18 -4.87
CA ARG A 134 -18.96 24.73 -5.91
C ARG A 134 -17.67 23.91 -5.97
N LEU A 135 -17.37 23.33 -7.11
CA LEU A 135 -16.07 22.76 -7.44
C LEU A 135 -15.24 23.75 -8.23
N THR A 136 -13.95 23.85 -7.93
CA THR A 136 -12.98 24.68 -8.67
C THR A 136 -11.95 23.79 -9.34
N PHE A 137 -11.63 24.08 -10.60
CA PHE A 137 -10.67 23.39 -11.46
C PHE A 137 -9.78 24.44 -12.16
N ASN A 138 -8.57 24.67 -11.66
CA ASN A 138 -7.63 25.65 -12.18
C ASN A 138 -8.28 27.02 -12.48
N GLY A 139 -9.18 27.47 -11.60
CA GLY A 139 -9.93 28.73 -11.71
C GLY A 139 -11.28 28.64 -12.43
N ILE A 140 -11.60 27.53 -13.10
CA ILE A 140 -12.93 27.24 -13.66
C ILE A 140 -13.83 26.67 -12.55
N CYS A 141 -15.12 27.01 -12.54
CA CYS A 141 -16.05 26.55 -11.50
C CYS A 141 -17.20 25.72 -12.09
N GLU A 142 -17.55 24.64 -11.39
CA GLU A 142 -18.76 23.83 -11.64
C GLU A 142 -19.60 23.75 -10.36
N TYR A 143 -20.91 23.56 -10.52
CA TYR A 143 -21.85 23.47 -9.39
C TYR A 143 -22.54 22.11 -9.36
N LEU A 144 -22.40 21.41 -8.25
CA LEU A 144 -23.05 20.12 -8.03
C LEU A 144 -24.29 20.27 -7.18
N SER A 145 -25.42 19.81 -7.70
CA SER A 145 -26.62 19.57 -6.90
C SER A 145 -26.46 18.29 -6.05
N PRO A 146 -27.18 18.18 -4.92
CA PRO A 146 -27.18 16.96 -4.12
C PRO A 146 -27.56 15.71 -4.92
N ALA A 147 -26.80 14.63 -4.76
CA ALA A 147 -27.11 13.34 -5.36
C ALA A 147 -28.09 12.54 -4.48
N TYR A 148 -27.86 12.51 -3.17
CA TYR A 148 -28.76 11.91 -2.19
C TYR A 148 -28.50 12.49 -0.79
N GLN A 149 -29.38 12.14 0.16
CA GLN A 149 -29.33 12.64 1.53
C GLN A 149 -29.50 11.50 2.53
N THR A 150 -28.85 11.65 3.68
CA THR A 150 -29.07 10.84 4.88
C THR A 150 -29.65 11.71 5.99
N ALA A 151 -29.92 11.13 7.17
CA ALA A 151 -30.44 11.89 8.30
C ALA A 151 -29.53 13.05 8.75
N THR A 152 -28.22 13.00 8.44
CA THR A 152 -27.22 13.95 8.94
C THR A 152 -26.31 14.55 7.86
N GLU A 153 -26.38 14.04 6.62
CA GLU A 153 -25.45 14.39 5.54
C GLU A 153 -26.16 14.59 4.20
N THR A 154 -25.71 15.58 3.45
CA THR A 154 -26.00 15.75 2.03
C THR A 154 -24.77 15.28 1.23
N VAL A 155 -24.98 14.42 0.22
CA VAL A 155 -23.90 13.85 -0.58
C VAL A 155 -23.96 14.37 -2.02
N TYR A 156 -22.81 14.75 -2.54
CA TYR A 156 -22.59 15.17 -3.92
C TYR A 156 -21.62 14.20 -4.59
N LEU A 157 -21.84 13.90 -5.86
CA LEU A 157 -21.03 12.95 -6.61
C LEU A 157 -20.38 13.66 -7.80
N TRP A 158 -19.10 13.43 -7.98
CA TRP A 158 -18.35 13.87 -9.15
C TRP A 158 -17.61 12.70 -9.77
N ASP A 159 -17.67 12.58 -11.09
CA ASP A 159 -16.88 11.60 -11.83
C ASP A 159 -15.50 12.20 -12.11
N ILE A 160 -14.46 11.69 -11.44
CA ILE A 160 -13.09 12.23 -11.54
C ILE A 160 -12.51 12.11 -12.96
N ARG A 161 -13.11 11.29 -13.84
CA ARG A 161 -12.70 11.18 -15.24
C ARG A 161 -13.07 12.42 -16.05
N GLN A 162 -13.99 13.25 -15.55
CA GLN A 162 -14.37 14.53 -16.14
C GLN A 162 -13.42 15.66 -15.72
N GLY A 163 -12.60 15.45 -14.69
CA GLY A 163 -11.62 16.42 -14.21
C GLY A 163 -11.28 16.20 -12.75
N LEU A 164 -10.09 16.62 -12.32
CA LEU A 164 -9.69 16.61 -10.92
C LEU A 164 -9.94 18.00 -10.30
N PRO A 165 -10.88 18.13 -9.34
CA PRO A 165 -11.11 19.41 -8.70
C PRO A 165 -9.99 19.74 -7.71
N ASP A 166 -9.65 21.02 -7.60
CA ASP A 166 -8.68 21.53 -6.62
C ASP A 166 -9.33 21.68 -5.24
N MET A 167 -10.59 22.14 -5.23
CA MET A 167 -11.32 22.49 -4.01
C MET A 167 -12.84 22.36 -4.20
N ALA A 168 -13.51 21.95 -3.12
CA ALA A 168 -14.96 22.07 -2.96
C ALA A 168 -15.33 23.14 -1.92
N GLU A 169 -16.39 23.89 -2.19
CA GLU A 169 -16.90 24.94 -1.31
C GLU A 169 -18.41 24.85 -1.11
N LEU A 170 -18.84 25.10 0.13
CA LEU A 170 -20.24 25.18 0.52
C LEU A 170 -20.41 26.29 1.57
N GLY A 171 -20.88 27.45 1.13
CA GLY A 171 -20.90 28.66 1.97
C GLY A 171 -19.49 29.05 2.40
N THR A 172 -19.19 29.03 3.70
CA THR A 172 -17.86 29.31 4.25
C THR A 172 -16.95 28.08 4.34
N ALA A 173 -17.50 26.88 4.15
CA ALA A 173 -16.74 25.65 4.22
C ALA A 173 -15.86 25.50 2.98
N ARG A 174 -14.59 25.15 3.17
CA ARG A 174 -13.62 24.90 2.10
C ARG A 174 -12.96 23.55 2.31
N LEU A 175 -12.87 22.76 1.25
CA LEU A 175 -12.25 21.45 1.24
C LEU A 175 -11.28 21.36 0.05
N PRO A 176 -9.98 21.66 0.24
CA PRO A 176 -8.98 21.39 -0.78
C PRO A 176 -8.75 19.87 -0.90
N PHE A 177 -8.67 19.37 -2.13
CA PHE A 177 -8.48 17.94 -2.38
C PHE A 177 -7.00 17.53 -2.39
N GLY A 178 -6.14 18.37 -2.96
CA GLY A 178 -4.70 18.07 -3.10
C GLY A 178 -4.41 16.95 -4.09
N PHE A 179 -5.24 16.83 -5.14
CA PHE A 179 -5.01 15.91 -6.24
C PHE A 179 -3.99 16.52 -7.21
N GLU A 180 -2.99 15.73 -7.61
CA GLU A 180 -1.92 16.18 -8.50
C GLU A 180 -2.22 15.76 -9.94
N MET A 181 -2.55 14.48 -10.16
CA MET A 181 -2.82 13.92 -11.47
C MET A 181 -3.49 12.53 -11.39
N LEU A 182 -4.03 12.08 -12.52
CA LEU A 182 -4.40 10.68 -12.73
C LEU A 182 -3.17 9.88 -13.19
N VAL A 183 -2.92 8.74 -12.56
CA VAL A 183 -1.88 7.78 -12.96
C VAL A 183 -2.60 6.53 -13.48
N PRO A 184 -2.74 6.36 -14.80
CA PRO A 184 -3.44 5.22 -15.38
C PRO A 184 -2.69 3.90 -15.14
N SER A 185 -3.44 2.80 -15.02
CA SER A 185 -2.86 1.46 -15.05
C SER A 185 -2.33 1.11 -16.45
N GLY A 186 -1.34 0.20 -16.50
CA GLY A 186 -0.78 -0.31 -17.76
C GLY A 186 0.10 0.67 -18.54
N GLN A 187 0.43 1.83 -17.96
CA GLN A 187 1.28 2.84 -18.58
C GLN A 187 2.48 3.18 -17.69
N GLU A 188 3.56 3.66 -18.32
CA GLU A 188 4.66 4.28 -17.60
C GLU A 188 4.32 5.75 -17.35
N VAL A 189 4.44 6.19 -16.11
CA VAL A 189 4.07 7.56 -15.72
C VAL A 189 5.18 8.14 -14.85
N TYR A 190 5.55 9.38 -15.15
CA TYR A 190 6.51 10.16 -14.39
C TYR A 190 5.79 11.35 -13.75
N TYR A 191 5.96 11.50 -12.45
CA TYR A 191 5.51 12.64 -11.68
C TYR A 191 6.71 13.38 -11.10
N ARG A 192 6.70 14.71 -11.13
CA ARG A 192 7.69 15.56 -10.48
C ARG A 192 7.02 16.81 -9.93
N GLU A 193 7.25 17.08 -8.65
CA GLU A 193 6.82 18.31 -7.98
C GLU A 193 7.85 18.67 -6.90
N GLY A 194 8.38 19.90 -6.95
CA GLY A 194 9.44 20.35 -6.05
C GLY A 194 10.62 19.38 -5.96
N ASN A 195 10.85 18.84 -4.75
CA ASN A 195 11.95 17.91 -4.45
C ASN A 195 11.62 16.44 -4.74
N LEU A 196 10.37 16.12 -5.10
CA LEU A 196 9.87 14.77 -5.25
C LEU A 196 9.75 14.39 -6.74
N GLU A 197 10.31 13.24 -7.11
CA GLU A 197 10.04 12.57 -8.37
C GLU A 197 9.51 11.16 -8.09
N ILE A 198 8.49 10.72 -8.82
CA ILE A 198 7.96 9.37 -8.74
C ILE A 198 7.89 8.80 -10.16
N PHE A 199 8.43 7.60 -10.32
CA PHE A 199 8.28 6.80 -11.52
C PHE A 199 7.39 5.60 -11.22
N PHE A 200 6.27 5.55 -11.94
CA PHE A 200 5.37 4.40 -12.01
C PHE A 200 5.73 3.60 -13.26
N PRO A 201 6.34 2.40 -13.13
CA PRO A 201 6.55 1.55 -14.29
C PRO A 201 5.21 1.04 -14.84
N ARG A 202 5.24 0.48 -16.05
CA ARG A 202 4.11 -0.23 -16.62
C ARG A 202 3.60 -1.29 -15.63
N GLU A 203 2.28 -1.37 -15.46
CA GLU A 203 1.62 -2.26 -14.49
C GLU A 203 1.99 -1.99 -13.02
N ALA A 204 2.46 -0.79 -12.66
CA ALA A 204 2.61 -0.44 -11.24
C ALA A 204 1.29 -0.53 -10.47
N LEU A 205 0.19 -0.20 -11.15
CA LEU A 205 -1.15 -0.11 -10.59
C LEU A 205 -2.08 -1.15 -11.23
N HIS A 206 -3.07 -1.59 -10.46
CA HIS A 206 -4.18 -2.37 -11.00
C HIS A 206 -5.23 -1.49 -11.67
N ASP A 207 -5.47 -0.30 -11.16
CA ASP A 207 -6.43 0.65 -11.74
C ASP A 207 -5.87 2.08 -11.66
N THR A 208 -6.57 3.05 -12.22
CA THR A 208 -6.20 4.45 -12.21
C THR A 208 -6.09 4.97 -10.79
N LEU A 209 -4.92 5.50 -10.43
CA LEU A 209 -4.68 6.15 -9.15
C LEU A 209 -4.92 7.66 -9.32
N VAL A 210 -5.74 8.25 -8.46
CA VAL A 210 -5.69 9.70 -8.20
C VAL A 210 -4.50 9.96 -7.30
N LEU A 211 -3.41 10.46 -7.86
CA LEU A 211 -2.19 10.74 -7.12
C LEU A 211 -2.40 12.02 -6.29
N ALA A 212 -2.15 11.91 -5.00
CA ALA A 212 -2.04 13.04 -4.08
C ALA A 212 -0.67 12.96 -3.40
N THR A 213 0.03 14.09 -3.29
CA THR A 213 1.32 14.13 -2.60
C THR A 213 1.36 15.22 -1.53
N LYS A 214 2.13 14.98 -0.46
CA LYS A 214 2.49 16.03 0.50
C LYS A 214 3.93 15.83 0.90
N THR A 215 4.72 16.89 0.88
CA THR A 215 6.13 16.86 1.29
C THR A 215 6.41 17.96 2.29
N HIS A 216 7.10 17.62 3.38
CA HIS A 216 7.56 18.60 4.36
C HIS A 216 8.88 18.12 4.96
N ASP A 217 9.98 18.81 4.65
CA ASP A 217 11.35 18.45 5.04
C ASP A 217 11.72 17.00 4.67
N ILE A 218 11.69 16.12 5.67
CA ILE A 218 12.01 14.69 5.58
C ILE A 218 10.77 13.78 5.55
N TYR A 219 9.57 14.37 5.55
CA TYR A 219 8.29 13.66 5.50
C TYR A 219 7.72 13.69 4.10
N LEU A 220 7.30 12.51 3.62
CA LEU A 220 6.67 12.32 2.32
C LEU A 220 5.36 11.57 2.51
N GLN A 221 4.28 12.04 1.90
CA GLN A 221 3.03 11.31 1.73
C GLN A 221 2.85 11.10 0.23
N ILE A 222 2.70 9.85 -0.18
CA ILE A 222 2.46 9.48 -1.58
C ILE A 222 1.20 8.62 -1.63
N GLY A 223 0.08 9.17 -2.11
CA GLY A 223 -1.21 8.50 -2.13
C GLY A 223 -1.68 8.05 -0.75
N THR A 224 -2.48 6.97 -0.70
CA THR A 224 -3.02 6.39 0.53
C THR A 224 -2.58 4.93 0.69
N PRO A 225 -2.42 4.42 1.92
CA PRO A 225 -2.04 3.02 2.15
C PRO A 225 -3.13 2.00 1.78
N ASP A 226 -4.30 2.48 1.39
CA ASP A 226 -5.51 1.70 1.07
C ASP A 226 -5.57 1.30 -0.41
N ILE A 227 -4.61 1.76 -1.22
CA ILE A 227 -4.47 1.39 -2.63
C ILE A 227 -3.22 0.50 -2.77
N PRO A 228 -3.36 -0.77 -3.16
CA PRO A 228 -2.22 -1.66 -3.36
C PRO A 228 -1.52 -1.38 -4.69
N LEU A 229 -0.19 -1.42 -4.68
CA LEU A 229 0.62 -1.47 -5.89
C LEU A 229 0.80 -2.92 -6.35
N PHE A 230 0.84 -3.15 -7.66
CA PHE A 230 1.18 -4.44 -8.25
C PHE A 230 2.69 -4.61 -8.43
N ARG A 231 3.36 -3.55 -8.92
CA ARG A 231 4.82 -3.49 -9.05
C ARG A 231 5.41 -2.38 -8.19
N GLU A 232 6.70 -2.45 -7.93
CA GLU A 232 7.42 -1.40 -7.22
C GLU A 232 7.42 -0.10 -8.03
N ILE A 233 7.12 1.02 -7.35
CA ILE A 233 7.40 2.35 -7.90
C ILE A 233 8.80 2.79 -7.45
N THR A 234 9.41 3.69 -8.21
CA THR A 234 10.68 4.33 -7.82
C THR A 234 10.41 5.75 -7.38
N VAL A 235 10.84 6.10 -6.18
CA VAL A 235 10.75 7.45 -5.63
C VAL A 235 12.15 8.05 -5.58
N LYS A 236 12.28 9.29 -6.03
CA LYS A 236 13.49 10.09 -5.86
C LYS A 236 13.14 11.33 -5.06
N TYR A 237 13.97 11.65 -4.08
CA TYR A 237 13.79 12.84 -3.26
C TYR A 237 15.11 13.59 -3.10
N ILE A 238 15.08 14.91 -3.29
CA ILE A 238 16.23 15.78 -3.06
C ILE A 238 16.41 15.97 -1.55
N LEU A 239 17.59 15.58 -1.05
CA LEU A 239 17.94 15.62 0.36
C LEU A 239 18.58 16.96 0.75
N PRO A 240 18.60 17.31 2.05
CA PRO A 240 19.32 18.50 2.53
C PRO A 240 20.85 18.37 2.40
N ASP A 241 21.39 17.14 2.39
CA ASP A 241 22.81 16.86 2.20
C ASP A 241 23.03 15.54 1.43
N ALA A 242 24.27 15.32 0.95
CA ALA A 242 24.64 14.16 0.15
C ALA A 242 25.14 12.96 0.99
N ASP A 243 24.74 12.86 2.26
CA ASP A 243 25.19 11.79 3.16
C ASP A 243 24.59 10.44 2.74
N HIS A 244 25.44 9.46 2.43
CA HIS A 244 25.01 8.14 1.97
C HIS A 244 24.16 7.35 3.00
N ARG A 245 24.15 7.78 4.26
CA ARG A 245 23.40 7.12 5.35
C ARG A 245 21.91 7.41 5.35
N TRP A 246 21.41 8.28 4.47
CA TRP A 246 19.96 8.51 4.35
C TRP A 246 19.24 7.25 3.87
N GLY A 247 18.12 6.93 4.54
CA GLY A 247 17.20 5.89 4.14
C GLY A 247 15.75 6.36 4.22
N ALA A 248 14.87 5.71 3.45
CA ALA A 248 13.44 5.94 3.50
C ALA A 248 12.76 4.86 4.33
N TYR A 249 11.82 5.24 5.20
CA TYR A 249 11.13 4.34 6.10
C TYR A 249 9.62 4.50 5.93
N TYR A 250 8.96 3.47 5.43
CA TYR A 250 7.51 3.42 5.33
C TYR A 250 6.89 3.35 6.74
N GLN A 251 5.96 4.27 7.01
CA GLN A 251 5.35 4.47 8.32
C GLN A 251 6.39 4.63 9.46
N GLY A 252 7.57 5.17 9.13
CA GLY A 252 8.67 5.39 10.08
C GLY A 252 9.39 4.13 10.57
N GLN A 253 8.99 2.93 10.14
CA GLN A 253 9.49 1.66 10.66
C GLN A 253 10.12 0.78 9.60
N SER A 254 9.45 0.60 8.45
CA SER A 254 9.88 -0.37 7.44
C SER A 254 10.83 0.30 6.45
N TYR A 255 12.13 -0.02 6.56
CA TYR A 255 13.13 0.45 5.60
C TYR A 255 12.74 0.09 4.16
N GLN A 256 12.92 1.04 3.25
CA GLN A 256 12.71 0.88 1.81
C GLN A 256 14.07 0.82 1.13
N GLU A 257 14.27 -0.20 0.29
CA GLU A 257 15.53 -0.37 -0.43
C GLU A 257 15.83 0.83 -1.32
N GLY A 258 16.99 1.43 -1.08
CA GLY A 258 17.40 2.62 -1.82
C GLY A 258 18.86 2.96 -1.60
N GLN A 259 19.29 4.01 -2.30
CA GLN A 259 20.65 4.52 -2.27
C GLN A 259 20.64 6.02 -2.49
N VAL A 260 21.65 6.69 -1.96
CA VAL A 260 21.91 8.11 -2.24
C VAL A 260 22.84 8.22 -3.44
N VAL A 261 22.42 8.97 -4.45
CA VAL A 261 23.24 9.31 -5.64
C VAL A 261 23.31 10.82 -5.74
N GLY A 262 24.49 11.38 -5.51
CA GLY A 262 24.64 12.83 -5.33
C GLY A 262 23.82 13.30 -4.12
N GLN A 263 22.93 14.27 -4.33
CA GLN A 263 22.03 14.78 -3.28
C GLN A 263 20.61 14.20 -3.38
N LYS A 264 20.43 13.07 -4.07
CA LYS A 264 19.13 12.43 -4.26
C LYS A 264 19.08 11.07 -3.59
N LEU A 265 18.11 10.87 -2.70
CA LEU A 265 17.74 9.53 -2.26
C LEU A 265 16.84 8.89 -3.31
N ILE A 266 17.23 7.73 -3.82
CA ILE A 266 16.46 6.94 -4.77
C ILE A 266 16.08 5.64 -4.07
N PHE A 267 14.79 5.40 -3.87
CA PHE A 267 14.30 4.18 -3.23
C PHE A 267 13.12 3.58 -3.99
N LYS A 268 12.93 2.27 -3.83
CA LYS A 268 11.79 1.55 -4.37
C LYS A 268 10.80 1.22 -3.28
N THR A 269 9.51 1.22 -3.61
CA THR A 269 8.47 0.81 -2.66
C THR A 269 7.32 0.08 -3.36
N ARG A 270 6.72 -0.88 -2.65
CA ARG A 270 5.49 -1.59 -3.04
C ARG A 270 4.25 -1.07 -2.32
N ARG A 271 4.35 0.04 -1.59
CA ARG A 271 3.26 0.58 -0.80
C ARG A 271 3.13 2.07 -1.05
N LEU A 272 1.89 2.53 -1.12
CA LEU A 272 1.55 3.94 -1.01
C LEU A 272 1.33 4.29 0.47
N GLY A 273 1.46 5.57 0.82
CA GLY A 273 1.29 6.10 2.17
C GLY A 273 2.44 7.02 2.61
N SER A 274 2.68 7.04 3.92
CA SER A 274 3.65 7.93 4.55
C SER A 274 5.05 7.32 4.62
N PHE A 275 6.05 8.15 4.35
CA PHE A 275 7.47 7.82 4.48
C PHE A 275 8.18 8.90 5.30
N THR A 276 9.14 8.47 6.10
CA THR A 276 10.08 9.36 6.80
C THR A 276 11.49 9.06 6.31
N LEU A 277 12.21 10.11 5.91
CA LEU A 277 13.62 10.02 5.56
C LEU A 277 14.46 10.25 6.82
N ARG A 278 15.42 9.38 7.11
CA ARG A 278 16.35 9.57 8.24
C ARG A 278 17.68 8.90 7.98
N LYS A 279 18.73 9.42 8.62
CA LYS A 279 20.06 8.81 8.60
C LYS A 279 20.11 7.63 9.55
N ASP A 280 20.76 6.55 9.13
CA ASP A 280 21.14 5.45 10.02
C ASP A 280 22.64 5.51 10.30
N GLN A 281 22.98 5.63 11.58
CA GLN A 281 24.36 5.73 12.07
C GLN A 281 24.73 4.57 12.99
N GLN A 282 23.80 3.66 13.26
CA GLN A 282 24.00 2.59 14.21
C GLN A 282 24.46 1.34 13.46
N PRO A 283 25.67 0.83 13.71
CA PRO A 283 26.07 -0.43 13.12
C PRO A 283 25.22 -1.59 13.68
N PRO A 284 25.15 -2.72 12.96
CA PRO A 284 24.52 -3.93 13.47
C PRO A 284 25.07 -4.35 14.85
N GLN A 285 24.24 -5.01 15.65
CA GLN A 285 24.65 -5.60 16.92
C GLN A 285 25.05 -7.06 16.71
N LEU A 286 26.27 -7.39 17.14
CA LEU A 286 26.85 -8.72 16.99
C LEU A 286 27.07 -9.38 18.34
N SER A 287 26.70 -10.66 18.48
CA SER A 287 27.02 -11.44 19.68
C SER A 287 27.30 -12.92 19.37
N TRP A 288 28.32 -13.48 20.01
CA TRP A 288 28.58 -14.91 19.98
C TRP A 288 27.51 -15.66 20.78
N GLN A 289 26.79 -16.57 20.15
CA GLN A 289 25.81 -17.46 20.80
C GLN A 289 26.44 -18.81 21.16
N ARG A 290 27.33 -19.30 20.29
CA ARG A 290 28.12 -20.51 20.50
C ARG A 290 29.49 -20.33 19.88
N THR A 291 30.55 -20.64 20.63
CA THR A 291 31.92 -20.56 20.13
C THR A 291 32.69 -21.83 20.44
N GLU A 292 32.83 -22.71 19.45
CA GLU A 292 33.67 -23.91 19.53
C GLU A 292 34.77 -23.84 18.48
N LYS A 293 35.80 -24.68 18.61
CA LYS A 293 36.88 -24.73 17.61
C LYS A 293 36.33 -25.06 16.22
N GLN A 294 35.38 -25.99 16.15
CA GLN A 294 34.87 -26.59 14.91
C GLN A 294 33.66 -25.87 14.32
N GLN A 295 32.95 -25.05 15.12
CA GLN A 295 31.73 -24.37 14.69
C GLN A 295 31.44 -23.16 15.58
N VAL A 296 30.89 -22.11 14.97
CA VAL A 296 30.39 -20.94 15.69
C VAL A 296 28.98 -20.56 15.26
N VAL A 297 28.26 -19.92 16.17
CA VAL A 297 26.96 -19.30 15.91
C VAL A 297 27.04 -17.86 16.38
N VAL A 298 26.75 -16.92 15.47
CA VAL A 298 26.72 -15.49 15.73
C VAL A 298 25.28 -15.00 15.59
N ARG A 299 24.78 -14.22 16.53
CA ARG A 299 23.53 -13.47 16.36
C ARG A 299 23.87 -12.09 15.80
N VAL A 300 23.15 -11.69 14.76
CA VAL A 300 23.34 -10.43 14.04
C VAL A 300 22.00 -9.70 13.96
N GLN A 301 21.88 -8.58 14.65
CA GLN A 301 20.64 -7.81 14.69
C GLN A 301 20.87 -6.41 14.15
N ASP A 302 19.95 -5.94 13.32
CA ASP A 302 19.95 -4.58 12.79
C ASP A 302 18.60 -3.94 13.15
N SER A 303 18.62 -2.70 13.64
CA SER A 303 17.43 -1.94 14.05
C SER A 303 17.08 -0.78 13.12
N GLY A 304 17.82 -0.63 12.00
CA GLY A 304 17.75 0.52 11.12
C GLY A 304 17.60 0.10 9.66
N SER A 305 18.66 0.31 8.89
CA SER A 305 18.70 0.17 7.43
C SER A 305 18.70 -1.28 6.94
N GLY A 306 18.81 -2.25 7.84
CA GLY A 306 18.87 -3.67 7.52
C GLY A 306 20.27 -4.13 7.15
N LEU A 307 20.51 -5.43 7.30
CA LEU A 307 21.79 -6.05 6.99
C LEU A 307 22.02 -6.10 5.47
N LYS A 308 23.21 -5.68 5.02
CA LYS A 308 23.63 -5.71 3.61
C LYS A 308 24.55 -6.89 3.33
N ASP A 309 25.66 -6.98 4.06
CA ASP A 309 26.67 -8.01 3.88
C ASP A 309 27.21 -8.50 5.22
N TYR A 310 27.62 -9.75 5.26
CA TYR A 310 28.31 -10.32 6.41
C TYR A 310 29.24 -11.45 5.98
N ARG A 311 30.28 -11.68 6.77
CA ARG A 311 31.28 -12.71 6.51
C ARG A 311 31.85 -13.25 7.80
N LEU A 312 32.21 -14.53 7.76
CA LEU A 312 32.89 -15.21 8.85
C LEU A 312 34.21 -15.77 8.32
N SER A 313 35.26 -15.61 9.11
CA SER A 313 36.58 -16.18 8.82
C SER A 313 37.12 -16.96 10.00
N LEU A 314 37.87 -18.01 9.67
CA LEU A 314 38.64 -18.86 10.56
C LEU A 314 40.11 -18.72 10.20
N ASN A 315 40.93 -18.22 11.12
CA ASN A 315 42.37 -17.96 10.91
C ASN A 315 42.64 -17.18 9.61
N GLY A 316 41.81 -16.16 9.33
CA GLY A 316 41.91 -15.31 8.15
C GLY A 316 41.35 -15.90 6.85
N LYS A 317 40.84 -17.14 6.85
CA LYS A 317 40.20 -17.76 5.68
C LYS A 317 38.68 -17.77 5.81
N PHE A 318 37.96 -17.41 4.75
CA PHE A 318 36.50 -17.43 4.77
C PHE A 318 35.94 -18.85 4.94
N VAL A 319 34.83 -18.94 5.67
CA VAL A 319 34.09 -20.18 5.87
C VAL A 319 32.67 -20.06 5.34
N ARG A 320 32.10 -21.20 4.94
CA ARG A 320 30.69 -21.26 4.55
C ARG A 320 29.80 -21.01 5.77
N ILE A 321 28.73 -20.25 5.54
CA ILE A 321 27.75 -19.86 6.56
C ILE A 321 26.32 -19.99 6.01
N TRP A 322 25.37 -20.16 6.92
CA TRP A 322 23.93 -20.05 6.64
C TRP A 322 23.30 -19.01 7.56
N TYR A 323 22.32 -18.26 7.04
CA TYR A 323 21.58 -17.29 7.83
C TYR A 323 20.15 -17.76 8.08
N GLU A 324 19.78 -17.84 9.34
CA GLU A 324 18.42 -18.12 9.79
C GLU A 324 17.74 -16.79 10.15
N HIS A 325 16.83 -16.34 9.29
CA HIS A 325 16.15 -15.05 9.42
C HIS A 325 15.31 -14.95 10.69
N LYS A 326 14.66 -16.05 11.12
CA LYS A 326 13.73 -16.02 12.26
C LYS A 326 14.45 -15.83 13.60
N THR A 327 15.67 -16.34 13.72
CA THR A 327 16.48 -16.22 14.94
C THR A 327 17.58 -15.17 14.79
N SER A 328 17.74 -14.61 13.59
CA SER A 328 18.81 -13.68 13.22
C SER A 328 20.21 -14.26 13.50
N GLN A 329 20.39 -15.55 13.19
CA GLN A 329 21.62 -16.29 13.46
C GLN A 329 22.38 -16.58 12.17
N VAL A 330 23.70 -16.38 12.22
CA VAL A 330 24.65 -16.89 11.24
C VAL A 330 25.34 -18.11 11.84
N ILE A 331 25.23 -19.23 11.16
CA ILE A 331 25.77 -20.52 11.58
C ILE A 331 26.89 -20.90 10.63
N SER A 332 28.08 -21.20 11.16
CA SER A 332 29.17 -21.71 10.35
C SER A 332 28.97 -23.18 9.98
N GLU A 333 29.59 -23.59 8.87
CA GLU A 333 29.87 -25.01 8.64
C GLU A 333 30.58 -25.62 9.83
N ARG A 334 30.26 -26.89 10.11
CA ARG A 334 30.97 -27.68 11.09
C ARG A 334 32.17 -28.32 10.41
N ARG A 335 33.34 -28.20 11.03
CA ARG A 335 34.58 -28.81 10.53
C ARG A 335 34.95 -30.04 11.35
N GLU A 336 35.31 -31.12 10.67
CA GLU A 336 35.76 -32.37 11.30
C GLU A 336 37.29 -32.43 11.46
N GLU A 337 38.02 -31.69 10.63
CA GLU A 337 39.48 -31.66 10.62
C GLU A 337 40.08 -30.95 11.84
N LYS A 338 41.32 -31.33 12.19
CA LYS A 338 42.10 -30.67 13.24
C LYS A 338 42.51 -29.27 12.77
N ILE A 339 42.07 -28.24 13.50
CA ILE A 339 42.36 -26.84 13.17
C ILE A 339 43.64 -26.40 13.89
N SER A 340 44.54 -25.74 13.17
CA SER A 340 45.76 -25.15 13.74
C SER A 340 45.41 -24.12 14.81
N THR A 341 46.05 -24.25 15.97
CA THR A 341 45.91 -23.30 17.09
C THR A 341 46.97 -22.18 16.99
N PRO A 342 46.66 -20.96 17.46
CA PRO A 342 45.39 -20.54 18.05
C PRO A 342 44.27 -20.44 16.99
N VAL A 343 43.05 -20.79 17.40
CA VAL A 343 41.86 -20.69 16.53
C VAL A 343 41.28 -19.30 16.69
N VAL A 344 41.23 -18.52 15.61
CA VAL A 344 40.70 -17.16 15.58
C VAL A 344 39.48 -17.11 14.68
N TRP A 345 38.32 -16.91 15.28
CA TRP A 345 37.08 -16.65 14.58
C TRP A 345 36.84 -15.15 14.51
N ARG A 346 36.57 -14.64 13.30
CA ARG A 346 36.24 -13.23 13.09
C ARG A 346 34.99 -13.11 12.24
N PHE A 347 33.99 -12.42 12.78
CA PHE A 347 32.73 -12.13 12.11
C PHE A 347 32.64 -10.64 11.81
N GLU A 348 32.32 -10.27 10.57
CA GLU A 348 32.14 -8.89 10.14
C GLU A 348 30.76 -8.72 9.51
N ALA A 349 30.12 -7.59 9.79
CA ALA A 349 28.83 -7.22 9.23
C ALA A 349 28.82 -5.77 8.76
N ARG A 350 27.99 -5.51 7.75
CA ARG A 350 27.72 -4.20 7.17
C ARG A 350 26.23 -4.04 6.93
N ASP A 351 25.66 -2.91 7.34
CA ASP A 351 24.27 -2.57 7.05
C ASP A 351 24.10 -1.86 5.69
N ARG A 352 22.87 -1.50 5.33
CA ARG A 352 22.59 -0.79 4.06
C ARG A 352 22.97 0.70 4.11
N ALA A 353 23.19 1.27 5.28
CA ALA A 353 23.75 2.61 5.48
C ALA A 353 25.28 2.63 5.50
N GLU A 354 25.94 1.52 5.17
CA GLU A 354 27.39 1.33 5.13
C GLU A 354 28.10 1.36 6.51
N ASN A 355 27.37 1.32 7.62
CA ASN A 355 27.97 1.15 8.93
C ASN A 355 28.52 -0.28 9.06
N ARG A 356 29.72 -0.41 9.64
CA ARG A 356 30.45 -1.68 9.72
C ARG A 356 30.79 -2.00 11.17
N ILE A 357 30.77 -3.28 11.49
CA ILE A 357 31.22 -3.79 12.79
C ILE A 357 31.85 -5.17 12.62
N PHE A 358 32.76 -5.52 13.53
CA PHE A 358 33.28 -6.87 13.63
C PHE A 358 33.43 -7.30 15.08
N ILE A 359 33.38 -8.62 15.30
CA ILE A 359 33.74 -9.25 16.57
C ILE A 359 34.71 -10.39 16.29
N GLU A 360 35.64 -10.60 17.22
CA GLU A 360 36.67 -11.64 17.12
C GLU A 360 36.66 -12.49 18.39
N LYS A 361 36.99 -13.77 18.24
CA LYS A 361 37.12 -14.71 19.35
C LYS A 361 38.27 -15.68 19.10
N SER A 362 39.24 -15.65 20.01
CA SER A 362 40.36 -16.59 20.03
C SER A 362 40.06 -17.75 20.97
N LEU A 363 40.34 -18.97 20.52
CA LEU A 363 40.26 -20.20 21.31
C LEU A 363 41.65 -20.87 21.35
N PRO A 364 42.06 -21.36 22.53
CA PRO A 364 43.36 -22.02 22.72
C PRO A 364 43.48 -23.31 21.92
#